data_AF-A0A8X6HW62-F1
#
_entry.id   AF-A0A8X6HW62-F1
#
_cell.length_a   1.000
_cell.length_b   1.000
_cell.length_c   1.000
_cell.angle_alpha   90.00
_cell.angle_beta   90.00
_cell.angle_gamma   90.00
#
_symmetry.space_group_name_H-M   'P 1'
#
loop_
_entity.id
_entity.type
_entity.pdbx_description
1 polymer ?
#
loop_
_entity_poly.entity_id
_entity_poly.type
_entity_poly.pdbx_seq_one_letter_code
_entity_poly.pdbx_strand_id
1 'polypeptide(L)'
;MQEAWRGKIGWDEVLPVELEHKYRLWERTMHFMSKCAISRRLFAENYDDFTVHIFTDASAYAYAACAFLRCEFKGQVTVKLMAAKARLAPMKKSTIQDLNCWEQL
;
A
#
# COMPACT_ATOMS: atom_id res chain seq x y z
N MET A 1 11.55 -5.24 -8.98
CA MET A 1 11.59 -6.70 -8.69
C MET A 1 10.71 -7.56 -9.59
N GLN A 2 9.45 -7.20 -9.89
CA GLN A 2 8.64 -7.95 -10.87
C GLN A 2 9.33 -8.09 -12.26
N GLU A 3 10.19 -7.14 -12.62
CA GLU A 3 11.08 -7.20 -13.78
C GLU A 3 12.06 -8.39 -13.75
N ALA A 4 12.61 -8.75 -12.58
CA ALA A 4 13.49 -9.92 -12.45
C ALA A 4 12.74 -11.22 -12.76
N TRP A 5 11.49 -11.32 -12.30
CA TRP A 5 10.61 -12.45 -12.64
C TRP A 5 10.26 -12.49 -14.14
N ARG A 6 10.05 -11.33 -14.78
CA ARG A 6 9.90 -11.28 -16.25
C ARG A 6 11.15 -11.77 -16.97
N GLY A 7 12.32 -11.41 -16.45
CA GLY A 7 13.61 -11.85 -16.97
C GLY A 7 13.92 -13.33 -16.68
N LYS A 8 13.05 -14.04 -15.94
CA LYS A 8 13.27 -15.42 -15.49
C LYS A 8 14.61 -15.62 -14.77
N ILE A 9 15.07 -14.58 -14.07
CA ILE A 9 16.33 -14.60 -13.33
C ILE A 9 16.15 -15.53 -12.12
N GLY A 10 17.07 -16.48 -11.98
CA GLY A 10 17.10 -17.41 -10.85
C GLY A 10 17.32 -16.70 -9.51
N TRP A 11 16.95 -17.35 -8.40
CA TRP A 11 17.13 -16.78 -7.06
C TRP A 11 18.59 -16.61 -6.66
N ASP A 12 19.47 -17.48 -7.19
CA ASP A 12 20.92 -17.46 -6.94
C ASP A 12 21.72 -16.77 -8.07
N GLU A 13 21.03 -16.25 -9.09
CA GLU A 13 21.66 -15.59 -10.22
C GLU A 13 21.94 -14.10 -9.92
N VAL A 14 23.04 -13.60 -10.49
CA VAL A 14 23.41 -12.19 -10.35
C VAL A 14 22.40 -11.31 -11.08
N LEU A 15 21.84 -10.33 -10.38
CA LEU A 15 20.93 -9.35 -10.96
C LEU A 15 21.68 -8.43 -11.95
N PRO A 16 21.07 -8.08 -13.09
CA PRO A 16 21.53 -6.98 -13.92
C PRO A 16 21.72 -5.70 -13.11
N VAL A 17 22.74 -4.92 -13.46
CA VAL A 17 23.18 -3.72 -12.72
C VAL A 17 22.02 -2.74 -12.49
N GLU A 18 21.13 -2.58 -13.46
CA GLU A 18 19.99 -1.69 -13.38
C GLU A 18 18.96 -2.16 -12.34
N LEU A 19 18.72 -3.47 -12.26
CA LEU A 19 17.80 -4.07 -11.29
C LEU A 19 18.39 -4.04 -9.88
N GLU A 20 19.69 -4.31 -9.75
CA GLU A 20 20.40 -4.20 -8.49
C GLU A 20 20.34 -2.75 -7.97
N HIS A 21 20.55 -1.76 -8.83
CA HIS A 21 20.47 -0.35 -8.45
C HIS A 21 19.07 0.02 -7.94
N LYS A 22 18.01 -0.37 -8.66
CA LYS A 22 16.61 -0.16 -8.23
C LYS A 22 16.33 -0.83 -6.87
N TYR A 23 16.82 -2.06 -6.69
CA TYR A 23 16.66 -2.80 -5.45
C TYR A 23 17.35 -2.08 -4.28
N ARG A 24 18.61 -1.67 -4.45
CA ARG A 24 19.36 -0.94 -3.40
C ARG A 24 18.71 0.39 -3.04
N LEU A 25 18.12 1.09 -4.01
CA LEU A 25 17.37 2.32 -3.72
C LEU A 25 16.13 2.03 -2.87
N TRP A 26 15.37 0.99 -3.22
CA TRP A 26 14.23 0.54 -2.41
C TRP A 26 14.66 0.09 -1.01
N GLU A 27 15.73 -0.70 -0.90
CA GLU A 27 16.28 -1.18 0.38
C GLU A 27 16.61 -0.03 1.32
N ARG A 28 17.17 1.07 0.81
CA ARG A 28 17.44 2.28 1.62
C ARG A 28 16.18 2.89 2.23
N THR A 29 15.03 2.73 1.61
CA THR A 29 13.75 3.21 2.15
C THR A 29 13.22 2.34 3.30
N MET A 30 13.72 1.10 3.46
CA MET A 30 13.23 0.16 4.46
C MET A 30 13.45 0.67 5.89
N HIS A 31 14.44 1.54 6.12
CA HIS A 31 14.64 2.17 7.42
C HIS A 31 13.45 3.02 7.88
N PHE A 32 12.60 3.52 6.98
CA PHE A 32 11.38 4.23 7.38
C PHE A 32 10.32 3.32 7.98
N MET A 33 10.34 2.02 7.67
CA MET A 33 9.36 1.08 8.22
C MET A 33 9.49 0.91 9.74
N SER A 34 10.71 0.96 10.28
CA SER A 34 10.91 0.89 11.74
C SER A 34 10.35 2.11 12.47
N LYS A 35 10.19 3.24 11.77
CA LYS A 35 9.58 4.46 12.27
C LYS A 35 8.06 4.48 12.09
N CYS A 36 7.50 3.54 11.32
CA CYS A 36 6.07 3.45 11.09
C CYS A 36 5.39 2.72 12.24
N ALA A 37 4.73 3.48 13.13
CA ALA A 37 3.91 2.92 14.20
C ALA A 37 2.43 3.13 13.87
N ILE A 38 1.69 2.02 13.73
CA ILE A 38 0.24 2.03 13.48
C ILE A 38 -0.47 1.62 14.77
N SER A 39 -1.25 2.55 15.35
CA SER A 39 -2.07 2.24 16.51
C SER A 39 -3.18 1.26 16.15
N ARG A 40 -3.21 0.09 16.79
CA ARG A 40 -4.27 -0.91 16.58
C ARG A 40 -5.60 -0.53 17.22
N ARG A 41 -5.61 0.42 18.17
CA ARG A 41 -6.83 0.85 18.85
C ARG A 41 -7.54 1.93 18.03
N LEU A 42 -8.58 1.51 17.32
CA LEU A 42 -9.39 2.41 16.49
C LEU A 42 -10.29 3.31 17.34
N PHE A 43 -10.93 2.76 18.38
CA PHE A 43 -11.91 3.49 19.16
C PHE A 43 -11.40 3.92 20.56
N ALA A 44 -11.63 5.18 20.91
CA ALA A 44 -11.73 5.65 22.28
C ALA A 44 -13.20 5.62 22.73
N GLU A 45 -13.42 5.63 24.03
CA GLU A 45 -14.77 5.74 24.59
C GLU A 45 -15.25 7.18 24.40
N ASN A 46 -16.45 7.33 23.83
CA ASN A 46 -17.16 8.59 23.56
C ASN A 46 -16.60 9.36 22.35
N TYR A 47 -17.20 9.16 21.17
CA TYR A 47 -17.03 10.06 20.02
C TYR A 47 -18.37 10.72 19.71
N ASP A 48 -18.31 11.99 19.32
CA ASP A 48 -19.49 12.77 18.94
C ASP A 48 -19.90 12.45 17.49
N ASP A 49 -18.91 12.20 16.62
CA ASP A 49 -19.11 11.84 15.22
C ASP A 49 -17.96 10.96 14.69
N PHE A 50 -18.25 10.14 13.68
CA PHE A 50 -17.25 9.35 12.97
C PHE A 50 -17.55 9.21 11.48
N THR A 51 -16.50 9.32 10.66
CA THR A 51 -16.56 9.10 9.21
C THR A 51 -15.45 8.17 8.75
N VAL A 52 -15.72 7.39 7.71
CA VAL A 52 -14.72 6.55 7.05
C VAL A 52 -14.36 7.18 5.72
N HIS A 53 -13.06 7.43 5.52
CA HIS A 53 -12.51 7.97 4.28
C HIS A 53 -11.65 6.90 3.61
N ILE A 54 -12.01 6.53 2.40
CA ILE A 54 -11.25 5.56 1.59
C ILE A 54 -10.50 6.34 0.50
N PHE A 55 -9.19 6.12 0.45
CA PHE A 55 -8.33 6.63 -0.60
C PHE A 55 -7.86 5.47 -1.44
N THR A 56 -7.84 5.64 -2.75
CA THR A 56 -7.38 4.63 -3.70
C THR A 56 -6.36 5.25 -4.64
N ASP A 57 -5.29 4.53 -4.93
CA ASP A 57 -4.32 4.86 -5.95
C ASP A 57 -4.14 3.67 -6.89
N ALA A 58 -4.01 3.95 -8.19
CA ALA A 58 -3.87 2.93 -9.20
C ALA A 58 -2.91 3.43 -10.30
N SER A 59 -1.96 2.57 -10.63
CA SER A 59 -1.00 2.77 -11.71
C SER A 59 -0.95 1.53 -12.59
N ALA A 60 -0.23 1.63 -13.71
CA ALA A 60 0.05 0.47 -14.56
C ALA A 60 0.84 -0.65 -13.84
N TYR A 61 1.44 -0.38 -12.68
CA TYR A 61 2.31 -1.30 -11.97
C TYR A 61 1.69 -1.89 -10.70
N ALA A 62 0.79 -1.16 -10.05
CA ALA A 62 0.19 -1.53 -8.79
C ALA A 62 -1.07 -0.72 -8.52
N TYR A 63 -1.95 -1.26 -7.69
CA TYR A 63 -3.09 -0.57 -7.12
C TYR A 63 -3.08 -0.75 -5.59
N ALA A 64 -3.56 0.28 -4.91
CA ALA A 64 -3.61 0.33 -3.46
C ALA A 64 -4.86 1.06 -2.99
N ALA A 65 -5.34 0.67 -1.80
CA ALA A 65 -6.42 1.34 -1.11
C ALA A 65 -6.08 1.43 0.39
N CYS A 66 -6.46 2.54 1.01
CA CYS A 66 -6.33 2.77 2.45
C CYS A 66 -7.61 3.41 2.98
N ALA A 67 -8.16 2.81 4.03
CA ALA A 67 -9.32 3.28 4.76
C ALA A 67 -8.87 3.93 6.06
N PHE A 68 -9.28 5.18 6.28
CA PHE A 68 -9.05 5.93 7.50
C PHE A 68 -10.35 6.16 8.24
N LEU A 69 -10.31 5.99 9.55
CA LEU A 69 -11.36 6.41 10.47
C LEU A 69 -11.04 7.81 10.95
N ARG A 70 -11.91 8.77 10.66
CA ARG A 70 -11.91 10.10 11.28
C ARG A 70 -12.92 10.07 12.40
N CYS A 71 -12.49 10.41 13.62
CA CYS A 71 -13.38 10.58 14.76
C CYS A 71 -13.27 12.00 15.29
N GLU A 72 -14.37 12.53 15.80
CA GLU A 72 -14.42 13.81 16.48
C GLU A 72 -14.89 13.62 17.93
N PHE A 73 -14.20 14.25 18.87
CA PHE A 73 -14.60 14.29 20.28
C PHE A 73 -14.25 15.65 20.88
N LYS A 74 -15.25 16.35 21.42
CA LYS A 74 -15.09 17.68 22.02
C LYS A 74 -14.36 18.67 21.11
N GLY A 75 -14.65 18.63 19.81
CA GLY A 75 -14.01 19.46 18.78
C GLY A 75 -12.58 19.04 18.39
N GLN A 76 -12.04 17.95 18.95
CA GLN A 76 -10.77 17.39 18.52
C GLN A 76 -10.97 16.28 17.48
N VAL A 77 -10.34 16.44 16.32
CA VAL A 77 -10.37 15.46 15.24
C VAL A 77 -9.16 14.54 15.32
N THR A 78 -9.40 13.24 15.34
CA THR A 78 -8.35 12.21 15.24
C THR A 78 -8.58 11.37 13.99
N VAL A 79 -7.52 11.11 13.24
CA VAL A 79 -7.57 10.24 12.05
C VAL A 79 -6.66 9.04 12.27
N LYS A 80 -7.19 7.83 12.05
CA LYS A 80 -6.46 6.57 12.23
C LYS A 80 -6.58 5.70 11.00
N LEU A 81 -5.49 5.04 10.62
CA LEU A 81 -5.52 4.03 9.57
C LEU A 81 -6.24 2.78 10.08
N MET A 82 -7.34 2.41 9.42
CA MET A 82 -8.15 1.25 9.76
C MET A 82 -7.70 0.00 9.00
N ALA A 83 -7.50 0.16 7.69
CA ALA A 83 -7.05 -0.91 6.82
C ALA A 83 -6.27 -0.32 5.64
N ALA A 84 -5.27 -1.05 5.16
CA ALA A 84 -4.59 -0.74 3.91
C ALA A 84 -4.31 -2.05 3.15
N LYS A 85 -4.47 -2.01 1.83
CA LYS A 85 -4.17 -3.14 0.96
C LYS A 85 -3.52 -2.61 -0.31
N ALA A 86 -2.42 -3.22 -0.71
CA ALA A 86 -1.76 -2.97 -1.98
C ALA A 86 -1.58 -4.30 -2.72
N ARG A 87 -1.65 -4.25 -4.05
CA ARG A 87 -1.42 -5.38 -4.94
C ARG A 87 -0.67 -4.91 -6.19
N LEU A 88 0.25 -5.73 -6.67
CA LEU A 88 0.89 -5.51 -7.96
C LEU A 88 -0.13 -5.72 -9.08
N ALA A 89 -0.07 -4.89 -10.10
CA ALA A 89 -0.86 -5.07 -11.30
C ALA A 89 -0.45 -6.39 -11.99
N PRO A 90 -1.41 -7.11 -12.62
CA PRO A 90 -1.11 -8.31 -13.37
C PRO A 90 0.01 -8.09 -14.40
N MET A 91 0.87 -9.08 -14.59
CA MET A 91 1.96 -9.00 -15.56
C MET A 91 1.47 -8.99 -17.02
N LYS A 92 0.23 -9.44 -17.25
CA LYS A 92 -0.47 -9.27 -18.54
C LYS A 92 -1.00 -7.84 -18.56
N LYS A 93 -0.70 -7.09 -19.63
CA LYS A 93 -1.20 -5.71 -19.82
C LYS A 93 -2.72 -5.72 -19.73
N SER A 94 -3.26 -5.30 -18.59
CA SER A 94 -4.65 -4.90 -18.45
C SER A 94 -4.70 -3.39 -18.60
N THR A 95 -5.72 -2.89 -19.30
CA THR A 95 -5.93 -1.44 -19.39
C THR A 95 -6.22 -0.92 -17.99
N ILE A 96 -5.83 0.31 -17.64
CA ILE A 96 -6.09 0.90 -16.31
C ILE A 96 -7.61 0.84 -15.97
N GLN A 97 -8.48 0.75 -16.99
CA GLN A 97 -9.93 0.54 -16.87
C GLN A 97 -10.35 -0.85 -16.36
N ASP A 98 -9.52 -1.89 -16.48
CA ASP A 98 -9.87 -3.28 -16.13
C ASP A 98 -9.62 -3.63 -14.64
N LEU A 99 -9.14 -2.68 -13.83
CA LEU A 99 -8.84 -2.87 -12.40
C LEU A 99 -10.08 -2.87 -11.49
N ASN A 100 -11.28 -2.85 -12.04
CA ASN A 100 -12.52 -2.67 -11.29
C ASN A 100 -13.11 -3.96 -10.67
N CYS A 101 -12.34 -5.05 -10.56
CA CYS A 101 -12.82 -6.28 -9.94
C CYS A 101 -12.25 -6.45 -8.53
N TRP A 102 -12.83 -5.71 -7.59
CA TRP A 102 -12.88 -6.10 -6.18
C TRP A 102 -13.94 -7.18 -5.99
N GLU A 103 -13.70 -8.40 -6.49
CA GLU A 103 -14.40 -9.58 -5.97
C GLU A 103 -13.59 -10.12 -4.78
N GLN A 104 -14.28 -10.34 -3.65
CA GLN A 104 -13.77 -10.74 -2.33
C GLN A 104 -13.33 -9.57 -1.42
N LEU A 105 -14.33 -8.81 -0.96
CA LEU A 105 -14.41 -8.36 0.43
C LEU A 105 -14.99 -9.48 1.29
#